data_AF-A0A3M0ABZ2-F1
#
_entry.id   AF-A0A3M0ABZ2-F1
#
_cell.length_a   1.000
_cell.length_b   1.000
_cell.length_c   1.000
_cell.angle_alpha   90.00
_cell.angle_beta   90.00
_cell.angle_gamma   90.00
#
_symmetry.space_group_name_H-M   'P 1'
#
loop_
_entity.id
_entity.type
_entity.pdbx_description
1 polymer ?
#
loop_
_entity_poly.entity_id
_entity_poly.type
_entity_poly.pdbx_seq_one_letter_code
_entity_poly.pdbx_strand_id
1 'polypeptide(L)'
;MVTRERSFRRNVIRPEVVACHDRWARQWTNSLRFHAKLLRNDSGVAIPAPPPPVKPSGLINWLSTPEEVIDEGRAMRHCVASYAQRVQRGEYALYHMSEPGDLTIGLRRSVAGWQLDQVRGICNRLPTKEELEAIDEWFLKGV
;
A
#
# COMPACT_ATOMS: atom_id res chain seq x y z
N MET A 1 -23.47 -35.53 -25.32
CA MET A 1 -22.80 -34.21 -25.27
C MET A 1 -22.82 -33.73 -23.83
N VAL A 2 -21.68 -33.78 -23.12
CA VAL A 2 -21.56 -33.34 -21.72
C VAL A 2 -20.95 -31.95 -21.73
N THR A 3 -21.76 -30.92 -21.51
CA THR A 3 -21.28 -29.57 -21.23
C THR A 3 -20.81 -29.52 -19.78
N ARG A 4 -19.49 -29.58 -19.58
CA ARG A 4 -18.85 -29.28 -18.29
C ARG A 4 -18.92 -27.78 -18.06
N GLU A 5 -19.88 -27.32 -17.26
CA GLU A 5 -19.81 -26.00 -16.64
C GLU A 5 -18.57 -25.94 -15.75
N ARG A 6 -17.60 -25.11 -16.15
CA ARG A 6 -16.47 -24.76 -15.29
C ARG A 6 -17.02 -23.92 -14.14
N SER A 7 -17.19 -24.57 -12.99
CA SER A 7 -17.47 -23.92 -11.71
C SER A 7 -16.49 -22.76 -11.50
N PHE A 8 -17.01 -21.54 -11.63
CA PHE A 8 -16.32 -20.31 -11.28
C PHE A 8 -16.19 -20.31 -9.75
N ARG A 9 -15.02 -20.73 -9.23
CA ARG A 9 -14.74 -20.68 -7.79
C ARG A 9 -14.80 -19.21 -7.38
N ARG A 10 -15.92 -18.79 -6.77
CA ARG A 10 -15.95 -17.56 -5.96
C ARG A 10 -14.82 -17.69 -4.95
N ASN A 11 -13.86 -16.77 -4.97
CA ASN A 11 -12.87 -16.62 -3.91
C ASN A 11 -13.64 -16.25 -2.63
N VAL A 12 -14.08 -17.27 -1.89
CA VAL A 12 -14.68 -17.06 -0.58
C VAL A 12 -13.53 -16.64 0.34
N ILE A 13 -13.46 -15.34 0.59
CA ILE A 13 -12.59 -14.79 1.62
C ILE A 13 -13.04 -15.41 2.93
N ARG A 14 -12.19 -16.26 3.51
CA ARG A 14 -12.44 -16.91 4.80
C ARG A 14 -12.26 -15.88 5.93
N PRO A 15 -13.33 -15.48 6.65
CA PRO A 15 -13.23 -14.44 7.67
C PRO A 15 -12.17 -14.73 8.74
N GLU A 16 -12.03 -16.01 9.10
CA GLU A 16 -11.02 -16.48 10.05
C GLU A 16 -9.58 -16.26 9.55
N VAL A 17 -9.33 -16.37 8.25
CA VAL A 17 -8.01 -16.14 7.65
C VAL A 17 -7.69 -14.65 7.66
N VAL A 18 -8.66 -13.79 7.32
CA VAL A 18 -8.50 -12.33 7.36
C VAL A 18 -8.27 -11.85 8.80
N ALA A 19 -9.05 -12.33 9.76
CA ALA A 19 -8.87 -11.96 11.16
C ALA A 19 -7.51 -12.41 11.72
N CYS A 20 -7.05 -13.61 11.35
CA CYS A 20 -5.73 -14.10 11.72
C CYS A 20 -4.62 -13.22 11.12
N HIS A 21 -4.73 -12.91 9.81
CA HIS A 21 -3.83 -12.02 9.10
C HIS A 21 -3.75 -10.64 9.76
N ASP A 22 -4.89 -10.00 10.04
CA ASP A 22 -4.95 -8.66 10.62
C ASP A 22 -4.34 -8.62 12.01
N ARG A 23 -4.57 -9.69 12.81
CA ARG A 23 -3.95 -9.85 14.11
C ARG A 23 -2.43 -9.95 13.99
N TRP A 24 -1.91 -10.77 13.08
CA TRP A 24 -0.47 -10.91 12.88
C TRP A 24 0.17 -9.65 12.31
N ALA A 25 -0.48 -8.97 11.37
CA ALA A 25 -0.04 -7.69 10.84
C ALA A 25 0.13 -6.66 11.97
N ARG A 26 -0.87 -6.53 12.84
CA ARG A 26 -0.81 -5.65 14.02
C ARG A 26 0.30 -6.05 14.98
N GLN A 27 0.43 -7.34 15.29
CA GLN A 27 1.47 -7.84 16.19
C GLN A 27 2.88 -7.57 15.63
N TRP A 28 3.07 -7.77 14.33
CA TRP A 28 4.33 -7.49 13.65
C TRP A 28 4.69 -6.01 13.71
N THR A 29 3.77 -5.14 13.31
CA THR A 29 3.98 -3.69 13.31
C THR A 29 4.25 -3.14 14.71
N ASN A 30 3.65 -3.71 15.75
CA ASN A 30 3.90 -3.30 17.15
C ASN A 30 5.15 -3.96 17.76
N SER A 31 5.87 -4.82 17.04
CA SER A 31 7.04 -5.51 17.58
C SER A 31 8.28 -4.62 17.61
N LEU A 32 9.14 -4.81 18.62
CA LEU A 32 10.47 -4.20 18.67
C LEU A 32 11.32 -4.60 17.46
N ARG A 33 11.15 -5.83 16.97
CA ARG A 33 11.87 -6.35 15.79
C ARG A 33 11.53 -5.57 14.52
N PHE A 34 10.28 -5.16 14.35
CA PHE A 34 9.87 -4.33 13.22
C PHE A 34 10.47 -2.92 13.33
N HIS A 35 10.33 -2.26 14.48
CA HIS A 35 10.86 -0.91 14.69
C HIS A 35 12.39 -0.85 14.60
N ALA A 36 13.10 -1.92 14.99
CA ALA A 36 14.55 -2.04 14.84
C ALA A 36 15.01 -2.14 13.38
N LYS A 37 14.11 -2.47 12.43
CA LYS A 37 14.43 -2.46 10.99
C LYS A 37 14.29 -1.08 10.35
N LEU A 38 13.56 -0.16 10.97
CA LEU A 38 13.40 1.18 10.42
C LEU A 38 14.75 1.90 10.40
N LEU A 39 15.05 2.54 9.28
CA LEU A 39 16.25 3.34 9.13
C LEU A 39 16.14 4.58 10.00
N ARG A 40 17.21 4.89 10.74
CA ARG A 40 17.30 6.04 11.63
C ARG A 40 18.60 6.80 11.35
N ASN A 41 18.57 8.12 11.50
CA ASN A 41 19.77 8.95 11.44
C ASN A 41 20.59 8.82 12.73
N ASP A 42 21.72 9.52 12.79
CA ASP A 42 22.64 9.48 13.94
C ASP A 42 22.01 9.98 15.26
N SER A 43 20.93 10.77 15.16
CA SER A 43 20.14 11.24 16.31
C SER A 43 19.05 10.24 16.74
N GLY A 44 18.95 9.08 16.09
CA GLY A 44 17.93 8.07 16.38
C GLY A 44 16.55 8.38 15.80
N VAL A 45 16.40 9.44 15.00
CA VAL A 45 15.13 9.82 14.36
C VAL A 45 14.93 8.98 13.10
N ALA A 46 13.70 8.51 12.87
CA ALA A 46 13.37 7.74 11.68
C ALA A 46 13.64 8.57 10.40
N ILE A 47 14.35 7.99 9.44
CA ILE A 47 14.65 8.65 8.18
C ILE A 47 13.36 8.69 7.33
N PRO A 48 12.92 9.84 6.83
CA PRO A 48 11.76 9.91 5.93
C PRO A 48 12.08 9.28 4.58
N ALA A 49 11.04 9.01 3.81
CA ALA A 49 11.17 8.61 2.41
C ALA A 49 11.85 9.71 1.58
N PRO A 50 12.61 9.35 0.54
CA PRO A 50 13.11 10.32 -0.44
C PRO A 50 11.95 10.98 -1.19
N PRO A 51 12.17 12.12 -1.88
CA PRO A 51 11.12 12.85 -2.58
C PRO A 51 10.20 11.95 -3.43
N PRO A 52 8.89 12.25 -3.46
CA PRO A 52 7.93 11.39 -4.13
C PRO A 52 8.22 11.32 -5.63
N PRO A 53 8.14 10.13 -6.25
CA PRO A 53 8.40 9.98 -7.67
C PRO A 53 7.35 10.62 -8.57
N VAL A 54 6.10 10.66 -8.11
CA VAL A 54 4.98 11.33 -8.75
C VAL A 54 4.46 12.38 -7.80
N LYS A 55 4.22 13.60 -8.31
CA LYS A 55 3.77 14.72 -7.47
C LYS A 55 2.40 14.39 -6.84
N PRO A 56 2.23 14.60 -5.52
CA PRO A 56 0.92 14.55 -4.88
C PRO A 56 -0.09 15.48 -5.57
N SER A 57 -1.36 15.14 -5.50
CA SER A 57 -2.48 15.96 -5.97
C SER A 57 -3.39 16.35 -4.79
N GLY A 58 -4.41 17.17 -5.02
CA GLY A 58 -5.37 17.51 -3.96
C GLY A 58 -6.11 16.30 -3.37
N LEU A 59 -6.18 15.19 -4.11
CA LEU A 59 -6.87 13.95 -3.71
C LEU A 59 -5.91 12.80 -3.37
N ILE A 60 -4.63 12.90 -3.78
CA ILE A 60 -3.63 11.84 -3.62
C ILE A 60 -2.44 12.38 -2.83
N ASN A 61 -2.32 11.93 -1.58
CA ASN A 61 -1.32 12.35 -0.62
C ASN A 61 -0.18 11.34 -0.55
N TRP A 62 1.06 11.82 -0.52
CA TRP A 62 2.22 10.96 -0.37
C TRP A 62 2.50 10.63 1.09
N LEU A 63 2.78 9.36 1.38
CA LEU A 63 3.18 8.89 2.70
C LEU A 63 4.70 8.98 2.83
N SER A 64 5.16 10.06 3.45
CA SER A 64 6.55 10.51 3.50
C SER A 64 7.34 9.93 4.68
N THR A 65 6.67 9.45 5.72
CA THR A 65 7.31 8.93 6.94
C THR A 65 6.92 7.48 7.22
N PRO A 66 7.78 6.70 7.90
CA PRO A 66 7.41 5.36 8.36
C PRO A 66 6.15 5.34 9.22
N GLU A 67 5.94 6.38 10.03
CA GLU A 67 4.78 6.56 10.89
C GLU A 67 3.50 6.69 10.05
N GLU A 68 3.49 7.54 9.03
CA GLU A 68 2.37 7.65 8.08
C GLU A 68 2.07 6.31 7.39
N VAL A 69 3.10 5.55 6.99
CA VAL A 69 2.94 4.22 6.39
C VAL A 69 2.35 3.20 7.37
N ILE A 70 2.73 3.28 8.64
CA ILE A 70 2.19 2.42 9.71
C ILE A 70 0.73 2.77 9.99
N ASP A 71 0.40 4.05 10.06
CA ASP A 71 -0.95 4.53 10.33
C ASP A 71 -1.89 4.24 9.17
N GLU A 72 -1.44 4.38 7.92
CA GLU A 72 -2.15 3.89 6.74
C GLU A 72 -2.43 2.38 6.86
N GLY A 73 -1.40 1.61 7.26
CA GLY A 73 -1.51 0.19 7.57
C GLY A 73 -2.67 -0.16 8.50
N ARG A 74 -2.84 0.64 9.54
CA ARG A 74 -3.88 0.48 10.58
C ARG A 74 -5.25 0.93 10.08
N ALA A 75 -5.33 2.10 9.44
CA ALA A 75 -6.56 2.69 8.93
C ALA A 75 -7.19 1.80 7.85
N MET A 76 -6.39 1.39 6.87
CA MET A 76 -6.83 0.61 5.71
C MET A 76 -6.89 -0.90 5.99
N ARG A 77 -6.43 -1.34 7.16
CA ARG A 77 -6.41 -2.76 7.59
C ARG A 77 -5.67 -3.65 6.59
N HIS A 78 -4.47 -3.24 6.20
CA HIS A 78 -3.61 -3.97 5.27
C HIS A 78 -2.15 -4.00 5.74
N CYS A 79 -1.36 -4.93 5.19
CA CYS A 79 0.03 -5.17 5.60
C CYS A 79 1.06 -4.14 5.12
N VAL A 80 0.64 -2.95 4.67
CA VAL A 80 1.55 -1.97 4.06
C VAL A 80 2.63 -1.47 5.02
N ALA A 81 2.42 -1.54 6.34
CA ALA A 81 3.43 -1.23 7.34
C ALA A 81 4.75 -1.99 7.08
N SER A 82 4.68 -3.23 6.56
CA SER A 82 5.87 -4.02 6.20
C SER A 82 6.74 -3.41 5.09
N TYR A 83 6.22 -2.41 4.36
CA TYR A 83 6.91 -1.70 3.29
C TYR A 83 7.63 -0.43 3.78
N ALA A 84 7.44 -0.02 5.05
CA ALA A 84 8.04 1.21 5.59
C ALA A 84 9.56 1.30 5.33
N GLN A 85 10.31 0.22 5.59
CA GLN A 85 11.75 0.20 5.33
C GLN A 85 12.09 0.34 3.84
N ARG A 86 11.31 -0.24 2.93
CA ARG A 86 11.50 -0.11 1.47
C ARG A 86 11.19 1.30 0.99
N VAL A 87 10.20 1.94 1.61
CA VAL A 87 9.84 3.34 1.38
C VAL A 87 10.97 4.28 1.81
N GLN A 88 11.54 4.07 3.01
CA GLN A 88 12.72 4.83 3.46
C GLN A 88 13.93 4.69 2.51
N ARG A 89 14.09 3.52 1.88
CA ARG A 89 15.17 3.27 0.92
C ARG A 89 14.92 3.82 -0.49
N GLY A 90 13.72 4.34 -0.76
CA GLY A 90 13.34 4.77 -2.12
C GLY A 90 13.14 3.62 -3.11
N GLU A 91 12.94 2.39 -2.62
CA GLU A 91 12.63 1.22 -3.44
C GLU A 91 11.13 1.10 -3.74
N TYR A 92 10.31 1.77 -2.94
CA TYR A 92 8.86 1.77 -3.00
C TYR A 92 8.34 3.16 -2.62
N ALA A 93 7.21 3.57 -3.16
CA ALA A 93 6.53 4.80 -2.74
C ALA A 93 5.07 4.47 -2.46
N LEU A 94 4.51 5.11 -1.44
CA LEU A 94 3.14 4.92 -1.01
C LEU A 94 2.39 6.23 -1.02
N TYR A 95 1.14 6.15 -1.46
CA TYR A 95 0.21 7.26 -1.46
C TYR A 95 -1.13 6.79 -0.91
N HIS A 96 -1.85 7.73 -0.31
CA HIS A 96 -3.23 7.59 0.09
C HIS A 96 -4.10 8.44 -0.84
N MET A 97 -5.19 7.88 -1.32
CA MET A 97 -6.22 8.58 -2.08
C MET A 97 -7.54 8.53 -1.30
N SER A 98 -8.21 9.67 -1.13
CA SER A 98 -9.49 9.74 -0.39
C SER A 98 -10.72 9.82 -1.29
N GLU A 99 -10.56 10.17 -2.58
CA GLU A 99 -11.65 10.27 -3.56
C GLU A 99 -11.22 9.71 -4.92
N PRO A 100 -12.08 8.94 -5.63
CA PRO A 100 -13.49 8.63 -5.32
C PRO A 100 -13.70 7.59 -4.19
N GLY A 101 -12.63 7.07 -3.59
CA GLY A 101 -12.70 6.23 -2.40
C GLY A 101 -11.34 6.08 -1.74
N ASP A 102 -11.36 5.62 -0.49
CA ASP A 102 -10.14 5.34 0.29
C ASP A 102 -9.33 4.22 -0.36
N LEU A 103 -8.15 4.56 -0.89
CA LEU A 103 -7.22 3.65 -1.52
C LEU A 103 -5.78 3.93 -1.13
N THR A 104 -5.04 2.85 -0.98
CA THR A 104 -3.58 2.87 -0.85
C THR A 104 -2.98 2.53 -2.20
N ILE A 105 -2.13 3.41 -2.70
CA ILE A 105 -1.44 3.28 -3.98
C ILE A 105 0.04 3.03 -3.70
N GLY A 106 0.54 1.91 -4.22
CA GLY A 106 1.93 1.52 -4.14
C GLY A 106 2.61 1.60 -5.48
N LEU A 107 3.70 2.35 -5.54
CA LEU A 107 4.58 2.42 -6.70
C LEU A 107 5.88 1.67 -6.40
N ARG A 108 6.30 0.84 -7.34
CA ARG A 108 7.58 0.12 -7.27
C ARG A 108 8.60 0.80 -8.16
N ARG A 109 9.83 0.92 -7.67
CA ARG A 109 10.97 1.32 -8.50
C ARG A 109 11.44 0.14 -9.37
N SER A 110 11.59 0.37 -10.66
CA SER A 110 12.13 -0.58 -11.64
C SER A 110 13.28 0.04 -12.43
N VAL A 111 13.95 -0.76 -13.27
CA VAL A 111 14.97 -0.26 -14.21
C VAL A 111 14.39 0.70 -15.26
N ALA A 112 13.11 0.57 -15.57
CA ALA A 112 12.40 1.40 -16.54
C ALA A 112 11.74 2.64 -15.89
N GLY A 113 12.03 2.91 -14.62
CA GLY A 113 11.38 3.96 -13.84
C GLY A 113 10.34 3.41 -12.86
N TRP A 114 9.47 4.30 -12.38
CA TRP A 114 8.43 3.95 -11.42
C TRP A 114 7.24 3.29 -12.12
N GLN A 115 6.66 2.29 -11.47
CA GLN A 115 5.53 1.53 -11.99
C GLN A 115 4.45 1.39 -10.92
N LEU A 116 3.19 1.46 -11.33
CA LEU A 116 2.06 1.10 -10.47
C LEU A 116 2.15 -0.39 -10.11
N ASP A 117 2.17 -0.72 -8.82
CA ASP A 117 2.31 -2.11 -8.32
C ASP A 117 1.01 -2.58 -7.65
N GLN A 118 0.64 -1.95 -6.52
CA GLN A 118 -0.54 -2.35 -5.76
C GLN A 118 -1.47 -1.17 -5.53
N VAL A 119 -2.75 -1.35 -5.85
CA VAL A 119 -3.84 -0.45 -5.49
C VAL A 119 -4.87 -1.24 -4.69
N ARG A 120 -5.13 -0.84 -3.45
CA ARG A 120 -6.05 -1.56 -2.55
C ARG A 120 -6.85 -0.59 -1.69
N GLY A 121 -8.14 -0.85 -1.55
CA GLY A 121 -8.98 -0.19 -0.57
C GLY A 121 -8.94 -0.87 0.79
N ILE A 122 -9.79 -0.38 1.70
CA ILE A 122 -9.95 -0.93 3.06
C ILE A 122 -10.14 -2.46 3.01
N CYS A 123 -9.46 -3.18 3.91
CA CYS A 123 -9.46 -4.65 4.00
C CYS A 123 -8.99 -5.34 2.71
N ASN A 124 -8.02 -4.76 1.98
CA ASN A 124 -7.53 -5.26 0.70
C ASN A 124 -8.61 -5.37 -0.40
N ARG A 125 -9.68 -4.57 -0.31
CA ARG A 125 -10.70 -4.49 -1.36
C ARG A 125 -10.04 -4.15 -2.69
N LEU A 126 -10.48 -4.80 -3.77
CA LEU A 126 -10.06 -4.42 -5.12
C LEU A 126 -10.68 -3.07 -5.50
N PRO A 127 -9.92 -2.18 -6.17
CA PRO A 127 -10.45 -0.91 -6.61
C PRO A 127 -11.55 -1.11 -7.67
N THR A 128 -12.49 -0.18 -7.72
CA THR A 128 -13.49 -0.08 -8.79
C THR A 128 -12.83 0.41 -10.07
N LYS A 129 -13.56 0.36 -11.18
CA LYS A 129 -13.06 0.87 -12.46
C LYS A 129 -12.82 2.40 -12.40
N GLU A 130 -13.75 3.14 -11.81
CA GLU A 130 -13.65 4.60 -11.64
C GLU A 130 -12.45 4.99 -10.77
N GLU A 131 -12.23 4.25 -9.68
CA GLU A 131 -11.06 4.39 -8.81
C GLU A 131 -9.74 4.17 -9.56
N LEU A 132 -9.66 3.14 -10.42
CA LEU A 132 -8.48 2.86 -11.24
C LEU A 132 -8.26 3.92 -12.30
N GLU A 133 -9.30 4.38 -12.99
CA GLU A 133 -9.20 5.42 -14.02
C GLU A 133 -8.64 6.73 -13.44
N ALA A 134 -9.08 7.13 -12.24
CA ALA A 134 -8.54 8.29 -11.54
C ALA A 134 -7.05 8.15 -11.20
N ILE A 135 -6.63 6.96 -10.78
CA ILE A 135 -5.22 6.66 -10.47
C ILE A 135 -4.37 6.66 -11.74
N ASP A 136 -4.84 6.03 -12.81
CA ASP A 136 -4.14 5.97 -14.08
C ASP A 136 -3.96 7.37 -14.67
N GLU A 137 -5.00 8.22 -14.61
CA GLU A 137 -4.92 9.61 -15.05
C GLU A 137 -3.89 10.41 -14.24
N TRP A 138 -3.89 10.27 -12.91
CA TRP A 138 -2.90 10.93 -12.05
C TRP A 138 -1.48 10.45 -12.35
N PHE A 139 -1.29 9.13 -12.48
CA PHE A 139 0.01 8.52 -12.70
C PHE A 139 0.59 8.93 -14.06
N LEU A 140 -0.22 8.87 -15.14
CA LEU A 140 0.22 9.23 -16.49
C LEU A 140 0.54 10.73 -16.63
N LYS A 141 -0.10 11.61 -15.86
CA LYS A 141 0.19 13.06 -15.88
C LYS A 141 1.47 13.44 -15.13
N GLY A 142 1.90 12.60 -14.19
CA GLY A 142 2.98 12.93 -13.27
C GLY A 142 4.28 12.15 -13.45
N VAL A 143 4.33 11.20 -14.41
CA VAL A 143 5.52 10.46 -14.84
C VAL A 143 6.16 11.11 -16.06
#